data_AF-A0A847XUF5-F1
#
_entry.id   AF-A0A847XUF5-F1
#
_cell.length_a   1.000
_cell.length_b   1.000
_cell.length_c   1.000
_cell.angle_alpha   90.00
_cell.angle_beta   90.00
_cell.angle_gamma   90.00
#
_symmetry.space_group_name_H-M   'P 1'
#
loop_
_entity.id
_entity.type
_entity.pdbx_description
1 polymer ?
#
loop_
_entity_poly.entity_id
_entity_poly.type
_entity_poly.pdbx_seq_one_letter_code
_entity_poly.pdbx_strand_id
1 'polypeptide(L)'
;MKRKSTFLAVFAIAVFYFVWGVSQLISIKTQYSLLSSLLFSIVFTGLIGCFIPIHFKNRFRWSYNKPGSNRTAGYLILVLAIIFSTVLSGAIFKVVELKYSSILILKYILLFFPMSLGIGLFAFLLIPNTIQDWEKNKTKSILLILSISIFFFLSFYVDSLFQDIELAATMGFIGLLLGLSYLFLGNFWVVYTTLFIIMLVNTLADNKYDEYSFWVVIVSTLLSLTILTFDFIKNRKK
;
A
#
# COMPACT_ATOMS: atom_id res chain seq x y z
N MET A 1 -7.25 14.44 23.10
CA MET A 1 -6.32 13.92 22.05
C MET A 1 -6.92 12.86 21.14
N LYS A 2 -7.65 11.86 21.66
CA LYS A 2 -8.06 10.64 20.93
C LYS A 2 -9.05 10.87 19.76
N ARG A 3 -10.16 11.58 19.99
CA ARG A 3 -11.17 11.89 18.94
C ARG A 3 -10.60 12.73 17.79
N LYS A 4 -9.66 13.63 18.12
CA LYS A 4 -8.92 14.46 17.16
C LYS A 4 -8.00 13.62 16.27
N SER A 5 -7.41 12.54 16.81
CA SER A 5 -6.57 11.62 16.04
C SER A 5 -7.35 10.82 15.01
N THR A 6 -8.54 10.30 15.37
CA THR A 6 -9.41 9.56 14.45
C THR A 6 -9.90 10.45 13.31
N PHE A 7 -10.37 11.66 13.63
CA PHE A 7 -10.81 12.62 12.61
C PHE A 7 -9.69 12.95 11.61
N LEU A 8 -8.49 13.27 12.10
CA LEU A 8 -7.34 13.58 11.26
C LEU A 8 -6.91 12.41 10.37
N ALA A 9 -7.01 11.18 10.88
CA ALA A 9 -6.70 9.97 10.13
C ALA A 9 -7.73 9.71 9.02
N VAL A 10 -9.04 9.83 9.31
CA VAL A 10 -10.10 9.72 8.29
C VAL A 10 -9.94 10.81 7.23
N PHE A 11 -9.64 12.04 7.65
CA PHE A 11 -9.36 13.14 6.73
C PHE A 11 -8.15 12.82 5.84
N ALA A 12 -7.06 12.26 6.39
CA ALA A 12 -5.91 11.86 5.59
C ALA A 12 -6.24 10.75 4.58
N ILE A 13 -7.11 9.79 4.92
CA ILE A 13 -7.58 8.76 3.98
C ILE A 13 -8.36 9.41 2.83
N ALA A 14 -9.24 10.36 3.13
CA ALA A 14 -9.99 11.08 2.09
C ALA A 14 -9.06 11.87 1.17
N VAL A 15 -8.07 12.57 1.73
CA VAL A 15 -7.03 13.28 0.95
C VAL A 15 -6.21 12.30 0.11
N PHE A 16 -5.87 11.13 0.64
CA PHE A 16 -5.16 10.09 -0.09
C PHE A 16 -5.92 9.65 -1.35
N TYR A 17 -7.22 9.34 -1.24
CA TYR A 17 -8.04 8.99 -2.40
C TYR A 17 -8.17 10.14 -3.39
N PHE A 18 -8.42 11.36 -2.90
CA PHE A 18 -8.57 12.52 -3.78
C PHE A 18 -7.29 12.76 -4.59
N VAL A 19 -6.12 12.76 -3.93
CA VAL A 19 -4.83 12.96 -4.58
C VAL A 19 -4.51 11.82 -5.55
N TRP A 20 -4.83 10.57 -5.20
CA TRP A 20 -4.68 9.43 -6.10
C TRP A 20 -5.51 9.62 -7.37
N GLY A 21 -6.83 9.85 -7.23
CA GLY A 21 -7.74 10.00 -8.37
C GLY A 21 -7.37 11.19 -9.26
N VAL A 22 -7.02 12.33 -8.68
CA VAL A 22 -6.53 13.50 -9.44
C VAL A 22 -5.23 13.18 -10.19
N SER A 23 -4.30 12.46 -9.55
CA SER A 23 -3.05 12.07 -10.20
C SER A 23 -3.30 11.14 -11.39
N GLN A 24 -4.23 10.18 -11.27
CA GLN A 24 -4.59 9.30 -12.40
C GLN A 24 -5.29 10.07 -13.53
N LEU A 25 -6.21 10.98 -13.21
CA LEU A 25 -6.86 11.84 -14.20
C LEU A 25 -5.85 12.68 -14.99
N ILE A 26 -4.88 13.30 -14.29
CA ILE A 26 -3.83 14.09 -14.94
C ILE A 26 -2.93 13.19 -15.78
N SER A 27 -2.57 12.01 -15.28
CA SER A 27 -1.71 11.07 -16.00
C SER A 27 -2.33 10.62 -17.32
N ILE A 28 -3.62 10.26 -17.32
CA ILE A 28 -4.34 9.86 -18.54
C ILE A 28 -4.46 11.04 -19.51
N LYS A 29 -4.85 12.24 -19.02
CA LYS A 29 -5.00 13.43 -19.88
C LYS A 29 -3.69 13.90 -20.53
N THR A 30 -2.57 13.70 -19.86
CA THR A 30 -1.25 14.14 -20.33
C THR A 30 -0.44 13.03 -20.99
N GLN A 31 -1.06 11.88 -21.26
CA GLN A 31 -0.41 10.69 -21.83
C GLN A 31 0.87 10.31 -21.06
N TYR A 32 0.79 10.29 -19.73
CA TYR A 32 1.89 9.90 -18.85
C TYR A 32 3.16 10.77 -19.01
N SER A 33 2.97 12.07 -19.26
CA SER A 33 4.07 13.05 -19.31
C SER A 33 5.02 12.95 -18.09
N LEU A 34 6.24 13.47 -18.26
CA LEU A 34 7.20 13.54 -17.16
C LEU A 34 6.63 14.28 -15.95
N LEU A 35 5.89 15.37 -16.18
CA LEU A 35 5.28 16.17 -15.12
C LEU A 35 4.22 15.39 -14.34
N SER A 36 3.32 14.67 -15.01
CA SER A 36 2.31 13.85 -14.33
C SER A 36 2.94 12.72 -13.53
N SER A 37 4.00 12.11 -14.07
CA SER A 37 4.78 11.07 -13.41
C SER A 37 5.49 11.58 -12.16
N LEU A 38 6.07 12.79 -12.21
CA LEU A 38 6.69 13.44 -11.06
C LEU A 38 5.66 13.83 -10.00
N LEU A 39 4.51 14.38 -10.40
CA LEU A 39 3.43 14.71 -9.46
C LEU A 39 2.92 13.46 -8.74
N PHE A 40 2.69 12.38 -9.48
CA PHE A 40 2.32 11.09 -8.89
C PHE A 40 3.38 10.60 -7.89
N SER A 41 4.66 10.66 -8.28
CA SER A 41 5.74 10.16 -7.42
C SER A 41 5.99 11.01 -6.17
N ILE A 42 6.06 12.33 -6.31
CA ILE A 42 6.40 13.22 -5.20
C ILE A 42 5.19 13.44 -4.30
N VAL A 43 4.05 13.79 -4.88
CA VAL A 43 2.86 14.19 -4.13
C VAL A 43 2.15 12.94 -3.61
N PHE A 44 1.78 12.02 -4.49
CA PHE A 44 1.01 10.85 -4.09
C PHE A 44 1.85 9.85 -3.29
N THR A 45 2.95 9.30 -3.83
CA THR A 45 3.71 8.28 -3.08
C THR A 45 4.56 8.85 -1.95
N GLY A 46 5.22 10.00 -2.17
CA GLY A 46 6.11 10.61 -1.17
C GLY A 46 5.37 11.31 -0.04
N LEU A 47 4.73 12.45 -0.34
CA LEU A 47 4.14 13.32 0.67
C LEU A 47 2.88 12.72 1.30
N ILE A 48 1.89 12.38 0.47
CA ILE A 48 0.61 11.89 0.98
C ILE A 48 0.74 10.44 1.45
N GLY A 49 1.36 9.59 0.64
CA GLY A 49 1.54 8.15 0.91
C GLY A 49 2.47 7.86 2.10
N CYS A 50 3.66 8.47 2.14
CA CYS A 50 4.66 8.15 3.16
C CYS A 50 4.71 9.18 4.30
N PHE A 51 4.87 10.47 3.98
CA PHE A 51 5.13 11.48 5.00
C PHE A 51 3.96 11.69 5.97
N ILE A 52 2.71 11.75 5.48
CA ILE A 52 1.53 11.97 6.35
C ILE A 52 1.33 10.83 7.38
N PRO A 53 1.26 9.53 6.99
CA PRO A 53 1.11 8.46 7.96
C PRO A 53 2.25 8.39 8.97
N ILE A 54 3.49 8.60 8.52
CA ILE A 54 4.68 8.61 9.39
C ILE A 54 4.67 9.81 10.34
N HIS A 55 4.20 10.98 9.88
CA HIS A 55 4.01 12.15 10.74
C HIS A 55 2.99 11.84 11.84
N PHE A 56 1.85 11.25 11.51
CA PHE A 56 0.85 10.84 12.50
C PHE A 56 1.38 9.79 13.47
N LYS A 57 2.08 8.76 12.95
CA LYS A 57 2.76 7.77 13.79
C LYS A 57 3.65 8.44 14.83
N ASN A 58 4.50 9.38 14.42
CA ASN A 58 5.41 10.06 15.32
C ASN A 58 4.73 11.02 16.30
N ARG A 59 3.66 11.70 15.85
CA ARG A 59 2.87 12.62 16.66
C ARG A 59 2.07 11.90 17.74
N PHE A 60 1.47 10.77 17.40
CA PHE A 60 0.60 9.99 18.28
C PHE A 60 1.31 8.80 18.93
N ARG A 61 2.61 8.61 18.65
CA ARG A 61 3.46 7.52 19.18
C ARG A 61 2.91 6.13 18.83
N TRP A 62 2.43 5.96 17.61
CA TRP A 62 2.01 4.66 17.12
C TRP A 62 3.21 3.77 16.81
N SER A 63 3.03 2.46 16.97
CA SER A 63 4.03 1.46 16.59
C SER A 63 3.67 0.85 15.23
N TYR A 64 4.69 0.48 14.46
CA TYR A 64 4.51 -0.34 13.25
C TYR A 64 4.02 -1.74 13.61
N ASN A 65 4.54 -2.28 14.71
CA ASN A 65 4.26 -3.65 15.12
C ASN A 65 3.48 -3.66 16.43
N LYS A 66 2.65 -4.68 16.56
CA LYS A 66 1.85 -5.03 17.73
C LYS A 66 2.00 -6.53 18.00
N PRO A 67 1.66 -7.01 19.21
CA PRO A 67 1.72 -8.43 19.51
C PRO A 67 0.75 -9.20 18.59
N GLY A 68 1.26 -10.23 17.92
CA GLY A 68 0.42 -11.15 17.16
C GLY A 68 -0.23 -12.19 18.08
N SER A 69 -1.42 -12.65 17.72
CA SER A 69 -2.17 -13.67 18.45
C SER A 69 -1.85 -15.09 17.96
N ASN A 70 -1.82 -15.32 16.65
CA ASN A 70 -1.53 -16.62 16.04
C ASN A 70 -0.69 -16.46 14.77
N ARG A 71 0.64 -16.51 14.94
CA ARG A 71 1.56 -16.26 13.82
C ARG A 71 1.41 -17.29 12.70
N THR A 72 1.21 -18.57 13.04
CA THR A 72 1.08 -19.65 12.04
C THR A 72 -0.13 -19.42 11.13
N ALA A 73 -1.30 -19.13 11.71
CA ALA A 73 -2.49 -18.81 10.93
C ALA A 73 -2.27 -17.56 10.05
N GLY A 74 -1.64 -16.52 10.60
CA GLY A 74 -1.32 -15.32 9.85
C GLY A 74 -0.42 -15.57 8.64
N TYR A 75 0.65 -16.36 8.79
CA TYR A 75 1.52 -16.71 7.66
C TYR A 75 0.83 -17.58 6.61
N LEU A 76 -0.01 -18.54 7.02
CA LEU A 76 -0.79 -19.36 6.09
C LEU A 76 -1.73 -18.50 5.23
N ILE A 77 -2.38 -17.49 5.83
CA ILE A 77 -3.25 -16.58 5.09
C ILE A 77 -2.43 -15.69 4.14
N LEU A 78 -1.23 -15.25 4.51
CA LEU A 78 -0.34 -14.52 3.59
C LEU A 78 0.09 -15.37 2.39
N VAL A 79 0.43 -16.64 2.62
CA VAL A 79 0.74 -17.58 1.53
C VAL A 79 -0.47 -17.75 0.62
N LEU A 80 -1.67 -17.89 1.19
CA LEU A 80 -2.91 -17.94 0.41
C LEU A 80 -3.13 -16.67 -0.41
N ALA A 81 -2.87 -15.48 0.15
CA ALA A 81 -3.00 -14.21 -0.56
C ALA A 81 -2.03 -14.13 -1.75
N ILE A 82 -0.78 -14.58 -1.59
CA ILE A 82 0.20 -14.64 -2.68
C ILE A 82 -0.26 -15.62 -3.75
N ILE A 83 -0.63 -16.85 -3.38
CA ILE A 83 -1.06 -17.88 -4.34
C ILE A 83 -2.28 -17.39 -5.13
N PHE A 84 -3.29 -16.87 -4.43
CA PHE A 84 -4.49 -16.34 -5.06
C PHE A 84 -4.16 -15.21 -6.03
N SER A 85 -3.34 -14.25 -5.59
CA SER A 85 -3.08 -13.05 -6.37
C SER A 85 -2.05 -13.22 -7.48
N THR A 86 -1.17 -14.23 -7.42
CA THR A 86 -0.07 -14.39 -8.39
C THR A 86 -0.17 -15.64 -9.24
N VAL A 87 -0.63 -16.76 -8.68
CA VAL A 87 -0.72 -18.05 -9.36
C VAL A 87 -2.10 -18.22 -9.98
N LEU A 88 -3.17 -18.05 -9.20
CA LEU A 88 -4.54 -18.24 -9.70
C LEU A 88 -4.95 -17.17 -10.72
N SER A 89 -4.42 -15.95 -10.59
CA SER A 89 -4.59 -14.89 -11.58
C SER A 89 -3.80 -15.12 -12.88
N GLY A 90 -2.89 -16.10 -12.91
CA GLY A 90 -1.97 -16.33 -14.02
C GLY A 90 -0.82 -15.31 -14.12
N ALA A 91 -0.76 -14.32 -13.23
CA ALA A 91 0.20 -13.21 -13.32
C ALA A 91 1.65 -13.71 -13.35
N ILE A 92 2.01 -14.67 -12.50
CA ILE A 92 3.38 -15.19 -12.43
C ILE A 92 3.81 -15.88 -13.74
N PHE A 93 2.89 -16.59 -14.40
CA PHE A 93 3.18 -17.24 -15.67
C PHE A 93 3.39 -16.22 -16.78
N LYS A 94 2.53 -15.19 -16.82
CA LYS A 94 2.67 -14.06 -17.76
C LYS A 94 4.00 -13.33 -17.58
N VAL A 95 4.44 -13.08 -16.34
CA VAL A 95 5.75 -12.47 -16.06
C VAL A 95 6.91 -13.30 -16.60
N VAL A 96 6.85 -14.63 -16.47
CA VAL A 96 7.87 -15.55 -17.00
C VAL A 96 7.88 -15.53 -18.53
N GLU A 97 6.71 -15.49 -19.17
CA GLU A 97 6.57 -15.42 -20.62
C GLU A 97 7.11 -14.12 -21.22
N LEU A 98 6.92 -12.99 -20.53
CA LEU A 98 7.38 -11.67 -20.97
C LEU A 98 8.91 -11.52 -20.98
N LYS A 99 9.65 -12.44 -20.33
CA LYS A 99 11.13 -12.48 -20.32
C LYS A 99 11.78 -11.11 -20.07
N TYR A 100 11.32 -10.43 -19.02
CA TYR A 100 11.83 -9.10 -18.67
C TYR A 100 13.35 -9.09 -18.47
N SER A 101 13.99 -8.03 -18.95
CA SER A 101 15.38 -7.74 -18.64
C SER A 101 15.56 -7.38 -17.16
N SER A 102 16.72 -7.67 -16.58
CA SER A 102 17.01 -7.38 -15.17
C SER A 102 16.85 -5.90 -14.83
N ILE A 103 17.14 -5.01 -15.77
CA ILE A 103 16.97 -3.55 -15.59
C ILE A 103 15.50 -3.14 -15.50
N LEU A 104 14.61 -3.77 -16.27
CA LEU A 104 13.18 -3.52 -16.16
C LEU A 104 12.63 -4.08 -14.85
N ILE A 105 13.05 -5.28 -14.43
CA ILE A 105 12.66 -5.84 -13.13
C ILE A 105 13.08 -4.89 -11.99
N LEU A 106 14.31 -4.37 -12.03
CA LEU A 106 14.79 -3.38 -11.06
C LEU A 106 13.92 -2.11 -11.07
N LYS A 107 13.56 -1.60 -12.25
CA LYS A 107 12.69 -0.44 -12.37
C LYS A 107 11.34 -0.67 -11.69
N TYR A 108 10.73 -1.83 -11.91
CA TYR A 108 9.46 -2.18 -11.26
C TYR A 108 9.62 -2.32 -9.75
N ILE A 109 10.68 -2.97 -9.25
CA ILE A 109 10.98 -3.06 -7.81
C ILE A 109 11.06 -1.66 -7.19
N LEU A 110 11.81 -0.76 -7.81
CA LEU A 110 12.02 0.61 -7.32
C LEU A 110 10.72 1.44 -7.39
N LEU A 111 9.88 1.23 -8.42
CA LEU A 111 8.60 1.92 -8.58
C LEU A 111 7.56 1.43 -7.56
N PHE A 112 7.50 0.12 -7.32
CA PHE A 112 6.50 -0.48 -6.45
C PHE A 112 6.84 -0.35 -4.97
N PHE A 113 8.11 -0.17 -4.61
CA PHE A 113 8.50 0.10 -3.23
C PHE A 113 7.75 1.30 -2.64
N PRO A 114 7.85 2.54 -3.17
CA PRO A 114 7.16 3.69 -2.60
C PRO A 114 5.63 3.60 -2.72
N MET A 115 5.10 3.00 -3.79
CA MET A 115 3.66 2.85 -4.00
C MET A 115 3.01 1.90 -2.97
N SER A 116 3.56 0.69 -2.83
CA SER A 116 3.08 -0.28 -1.85
C SER A 116 3.34 0.17 -0.41
N LEU A 117 4.40 0.95 -0.17
CA LEU A 117 4.68 1.53 1.14
C LEU A 117 3.60 2.54 1.52
N GLY A 118 3.22 3.44 0.61
CA GLY A 118 2.14 4.40 0.84
C GLY A 118 0.82 3.69 1.18
N ILE A 119 0.39 2.75 0.34
CA ILE A 119 -0.83 1.96 0.56
C ILE A 119 -0.73 1.19 1.89
N GLY A 120 0.39 0.52 2.14
CA GLY A 120 0.64 -0.23 3.37
C GLY A 120 0.55 0.64 4.62
N LEU A 121 1.13 1.84 4.60
CA LEU A 121 1.08 2.78 5.73
C LEU A 121 -0.35 3.22 6.07
N PHE A 122 -1.20 3.41 5.06
CA PHE A 122 -2.61 3.67 5.32
C PHE A 122 -3.33 2.43 5.85
N ALA A 123 -3.17 1.29 5.17
CA ALA A 123 -3.88 0.05 5.48
C ALA A 123 -3.48 -0.58 6.83
N PHE A 124 -2.20 -0.64 7.13
CA PHE A 124 -1.63 -1.45 8.23
C PHE A 124 -1.01 -0.62 9.35
N LEU A 125 -1.00 0.71 9.24
CA LEU A 125 -0.58 1.60 10.31
C LEU A 125 -1.68 2.61 10.67
N LEU A 126 -2.23 3.33 9.70
CA LEU A 126 -3.21 4.38 10.00
C LEU A 126 -4.59 3.81 10.39
N ILE A 127 -5.18 2.93 9.57
CA ILE A 127 -6.49 2.31 9.85
C ILE A 127 -6.49 1.56 11.21
N PRO A 128 -5.52 0.67 11.53
CA PRO A 128 -5.52 -0.04 12.80
C PRO A 128 -5.41 0.88 14.02
N ASN A 129 -4.84 2.06 13.89
CA ASN A 129 -4.75 3.04 14.97
C ASN A 129 -5.99 3.96 15.06
N THR A 130 -6.88 3.95 14.07
CA THR A 130 -8.20 4.62 14.17
C THR A 130 -9.23 3.79 14.93
N ILE A 131 -9.12 2.46 14.87
CA ILE A 131 -10.04 1.52 15.53
C ILE A 131 -9.43 1.10 16.87
N GLN A 132 -9.87 1.69 17.98
CA GLN A 132 -9.23 1.41 19.28
C GLN A 132 -9.59 0.02 19.82
N ASP A 133 -8.63 -0.67 20.44
CA ASP A 133 -8.83 -1.96 21.12
C ASP A 133 -9.36 -3.08 20.21
N TRP A 134 -9.07 -3.03 18.90
CA TRP A 134 -9.45 -4.10 17.98
C TRP A 134 -8.91 -5.46 18.43
N GLU A 135 -7.71 -5.51 19.02
CA GLU A 135 -7.09 -6.76 19.53
C GLU A 135 -7.93 -7.48 20.59
N LYS A 136 -8.75 -6.75 21.36
CA LYS A 136 -9.51 -7.27 22.51
C LYS A 136 -11.00 -7.46 22.22
N ASN A 137 -11.49 -6.96 21.09
CA ASN A 137 -12.91 -6.92 20.81
C ASN A 137 -13.20 -7.48 19.41
N LYS A 138 -13.88 -8.63 19.35
CA LYS A 138 -14.20 -9.36 18.12
C LYS A 138 -14.91 -8.49 17.08
N THR A 139 -15.86 -7.65 17.49
CA THR A 139 -16.59 -6.75 16.59
C THR A 139 -15.64 -5.72 15.97
N LYS A 140 -14.71 -5.18 16.77
CA LYS A 140 -13.71 -4.23 16.27
C LYS A 140 -12.62 -4.91 15.43
N SER A 141 -12.26 -6.17 15.69
CA SER A 141 -11.42 -6.98 14.81
C SER A 141 -12.06 -7.16 13.44
N ILE A 142 -13.35 -7.48 13.40
CA ILE A 142 -14.10 -7.62 12.14
C ILE A 142 -14.15 -6.27 11.42
N LEU A 143 -14.45 -5.19 12.14
CA LEU A 143 -14.42 -3.84 11.58
C LEU A 143 -13.06 -3.47 10.98
N LEU A 144 -11.95 -3.88 11.63
CA LEU A 144 -10.60 -3.66 11.11
C LEU A 144 -10.39 -4.36 9.77
N ILE A 145 -10.70 -5.66 9.69
CA ILE A 145 -10.55 -6.45 8.47
C ILE A 145 -11.39 -5.83 7.34
N LEU A 146 -12.66 -5.50 7.62
CA LEU A 146 -13.54 -4.87 6.65
C LEU A 146 -13.05 -3.49 6.22
N SER A 147 -12.53 -2.68 7.15
CA SER A 147 -11.99 -1.35 6.83
C SER A 147 -10.77 -1.44 5.92
N ILE A 148 -9.88 -2.41 6.14
CA ILE A 148 -8.73 -2.67 5.26
C ILE A 148 -9.23 -3.15 3.89
N SER A 149 -10.15 -4.11 3.84
CA SER A 149 -10.72 -4.62 2.59
C SER A 149 -11.38 -3.51 1.76
N ILE A 150 -12.22 -2.68 2.39
CA ILE A 150 -12.86 -1.52 1.76
C ILE A 150 -11.80 -0.50 1.31
N PHE A 151 -10.73 -0.30 2.10
CA PHE A 151 -9.65 0.60 1.73
C PHE A 151 -8.97 0.17 0.43
N PHE A 152 -8.67 -1.13 0.28
CA PHE A 152 -8.12 -1.67 -0.96
C PHE A 152 -9.11 -1.57 -2.11
N PHE A 153 -10.37 -1.96 -1.91
CA PHE A 153 -11.41 -1.84 -2.94
C PHE A 153 -11.48 -0.42 -3.50
N LEU A 154 -11.65 0.57 -2.62
CA LEU A 154 -11.76 1.97 -3.02
C LEU A 154 -10.47 2.51 -3.64
N SER A 155 -9.30 2.10 -3.11
CA SER A 155 -8.01 2.51 -3.67
C SER A 155 -7.88 2.14 -5.15
N PHE A 156 -8.19 0.90 -5.49
CA PHE A 156 -8.06 0.41 -6.87
C PHE A 156 -9.26 0.80 -7.75
N TYR A 157 -10.43 1.04 -7.17
CA TYR A 157 -11.55 1.63 -7.90
C TYR A 157 -11.26 3.09 -8.28
N VAL A 158 -10.59 3.85 -7.39
CA VAL A 158 -10.09 5.20 -7.70
C VAL A 158 -8.94 5.13 -8.70
N ASP A 159 -8.04 4.14 -8.60
CA ASP A 159 -6.94 3.96 -9.56
C ASP A 159 -7.45 3.77 -11.00
N SER A 160 -8.53 3.01 -11.17
CA SER A 160 -9.20 2.80 -12.45
C SER A 160 -10.18 3.92 -12.83
N LEU A 161 -10.22 5.04 -12.09
CA LEU A 161 -11.19 6.13 -12.27
C LEU A 161 -12.65 5.66 -12.33
N PHE A 162 -12.97 4.69 -11.48
CA PHE A 162 -14.29 4.07 -11.33
C PHE A 162 -14.73 3.23 -12.54
N GLN A 163 -13.80 2.84 -13.41
CA GLN A 163 -14.10 2.09 -14.64
C GLN A 163 -14.02 0.57 -14.45
N ASP A 164 -13.18 0.10 -13.54
CA ASP A 164 -12.92 -1.34 -13.35
C ASP A 164 -13.33 -1.78 -11.93
N ILE A 165 -14.58 -2.24 -11.82
CA ILE A 165 -15.12 -2.77 -10.56
C ILE A 165 -14.59 -4.18 -10.26
N GLU A 166 -14.20 -4.95 -11.28
CA GLU A 166 -13.73 -6.32 -11.12
C GLU A 166 -12.32 -6.34 -10.50
N LEU A 167 -11.42 -5.49 -11.00
CA LEU A 167 -10.13 -5.23 -10.39
C LEU A 167 -10.28 -4.73 -8.96
N ALA A 168 -11.19 -3.77 -8.74
CA ALA A 168 -11.46 -3.24 -7.41
C ALA A 168 -11.96 -4.33 -6.44
N ALA A 169 -12.88 -5.19 -6.87
CA ALA A 169 -13.39 -6.32 -6.09
C ALA A 169 -12.28 -7.32 -5.76
N THR A 170 -11.43 -7.66 -6.73
CA THR A 170 -10.28 -8.54 -6.56
C THR A 170 -9.31 -7.98 -5.53
N MET A 171 -8.98 -6.69 -5.64
CA MET A 171 -8.08 -6.01 -4.69
C MET A 171 -8.73 -5.86 -3.32
N GLY A 172 -10.04 -5.65 -3.24
CA GLY A 172 -10.80 -5.68 -1.99
C GLY A 172 -10.72 -7.03 -1.28
N PHE A 173 -10.82 -8.13 -2.04
CA PHE A 173 -10.65 -9.49 -1.51
C PHE A 173 -9.21 -9.77 -1.05
N ILE A 174 -8.21 -9.34 -1.83
CA ILE A 174 -6.80 -9.38 -1.40
C ILE A 174 -6.61 -8.58 -0.10
N GLY A 175 -7.21 -7.39 -0.03
CA GLY A 175 -7.22 -6.55 1.18
C GLY A 175 -7.86 -7.25 2.38
N LEU A 176 -8.87 -8.08 2.17
CA LEU A 176 -9.48 -8.90 3.21
C LEU A 176 -8.49 -9.96 3.73
N LEU A 177 -7.78 -10.67 2.85
CA LEU A 177 -6.76 -11.66 3.23
C LEU A 177 -5.57 -11.01 3.96
N LEU A 178 -5.11 -9.85 3.48
CA LEU A 178 -4.06 -9.08 4.14
C LEU A 178 -4.53 -8.54 5.49
N GLY A 179 -5.78 -8.07 5.59
CA GLY A 179 -6.39 -7.62 6.84
C GLY A 179 -6.52 -8.73 7.88
N LEU A 180 -6.93 -9.93 7.46
CA LEU A 180 -6.94 -11.14 8.31
C LEU A 180 -5.53 -11.50 8.77
N SER A 181 -4.56 -11.50 7.85
CA SER A 181 -3.15 -11.78 8.18
C SER A 181 -2.60 -10.77 9.18
N TYR A 182 -2.90 -9.48 8.99
CA TYR A 182 -2.51 -8.42 9.90
C TYR A 182 -3.15 -8.58 11.29
N LEU A 183 -4.43 -8.98 11.37
CA LEU A 183 -5.10 -9.26 12.64
C LEU A 183 -4.33 -10.31 13.47
N PHE A 184 -3.82 -11.36 12.83
CA PHE A 184 -3.12 -12.44 13.50
C PHE A 184 -1.63 -12.14 13.78
N LEU A 185 -0.96 -11.42 12.89
CA LEU A 185 0.47 -11.14 13.00
C LEU A 185 0.80 -9.87 13.79
N GLY A 186 -0.05 -8.85 13.67
CA GLY A 186 0.20 -7.51 14.21
C GLY A 186 1.47 -6.84 13.63
N ASN A 187 2.04 -7.36 12.54
CA ASN A 187 3.33 -6.93 12.04
C ASN A 187 3.19 -6.23 10.69
N PHE A 188 3.37 -4.90 10.70
CA PHE A 188 3.30 -4.07 9.50
C PHE A 188 4.29 -4.56 8.42
N TRP A 189 5.55 -4.77 8.77
CA TRP A 189 6.61 -5.03 7.80
C TRP A 189 6.41 -6.35 7.05
N VAL A 190 5.88 -7.37 7.74
CA VAL A 190 5.58 -8.67 7.12
C VAL A 190 4.44 -8.52 6.11
N VAL A 191 3.32 -7.92 6.51
CA VAL A 191 2.14 -7.79 5.64
C VAL A 191 2.40 -6.80 4.49
N TYR A 192 3.15 -5.73 4.75
CA TYR A 192 3.65 -4.81 3.73
C TYR A 192 4.53 -5.52 2.69
N THR A 193 5.46 -6.38 3.13
CA THR A 193 6.32 -7.11 2.19
C THR A 193 5.50 -8.02 1.28
N THR A 194 4.48 -8.70 1.82
CA THR A 194 3.54 -9.49 1.01
C THR A 194 2.78 -8.62 0.02
N LEU A 195 2.26 -7.47 0.45
CA LEU A 195 1.59 -6.50 -0.43
C LEU A 195 2.52 -6.06 -1.57
N PHE A 196 3.78 -5.72 -1.25
CA PHE A 196 4.79 -5.33 -2.23
C PHE A 196 4.99 -6.41 -3.30
N ILE A 197 5.16 -7.67 -2.89
CA ILE A 197 5.32 -8.81 -3.82
C ILE A 197 4.08 -8.97 -4.70
N ILE A 198 2.88 -8.93 -4.10
CA ILE A 198 1.61 -9.05 -4.82
C ILE A 198 1.50 -7.96 -5.90
N MET A 199 1.71 -6.69 -5.52
CA MET A 199 1.61 -5.58 -6.47
C MET A 199 2.68 -5.68 -7.57
N LEU A 200 3.92 -6.00 -7.19
CA LEU A 200 5.03 -6.13 -8.13
C LEU A 200 4.74 -7.18 -9.21
N VAL A 201 4.32 -8.38 -8.82
CA VAL A 201 4.08 -9.49 -9.77
C VAL A 201 2.89 -9.18 -10.67
N ASN A 202 1.78 -8.69 -10.11
CA ASN A 202 0.59 -8.38 -10.91
C ASN A 202 0.87 -7.28 -11.92
N THR A 203 1.57 -6.21 -11.52
CA THR A 203 1.82 -5.14 -12.49
C THR A 203 2.92 -5.48 -13.49
N LEU A 204 3.91 -6.30 -13.13
CA LEU A 204 4.82 -6.87 -14.14
C LEU A 204 4.03 -7.68 -15.18
N ALA A 205 3.00 -8.42 -14.77
CA ALA A 205 2.14 -9.14 -15.69
C ALA A 205 1.34 -8.18 -16.60
N ASP A 206 0.93 -7.01 -16.10
CA ASP A 206 0.18 -6.01 -16.85
C ASP A 206 1.02 -5.11 -17.77
N ASN A 207 2.35 -5.23 -17.74
CA ASN A 207 3.31 -4.48 -18.57
C ASN A 207 3.07 -2.95 -18.64
N LYS A 208 2.37 -2.40 -17.63
CA LYS A 208 1.81 -1.04 -17.62
C LYS A 208 2.88 0.05 -17.52
N TYR A 209 4.04 -0.26 -16.95
CA TYR A 209 5.08 0.72 -16.62
C TYR A 209 6.40 0.48 -17.38
N ASP A 210 6.35 -0.25 -18.49
CA ASP A 210 7.54 -0.56 -19.31
C ASP A 210 8.20 0.70 -19.89
N GLU A 211 7.40 1.71 -20.22
CA GLU A 211 7.86 3.01 -20.72
C GLU A 211 8.01 4.07 -19.64
N TYR A 212 7.68 3.74 -18.37
CA TYR A 212 7.75 4.69 -17.27
C TYR A 212 9.18 5.16 -17.03
N SER A 213 9.35 6.46 -16.78
CA SER A 213 10.65 7.12 -16.66
C SER A 213 11.46 6.60 -15.47
N PHE A 214 12.66 6.09 -15.75
CA PHE A 214 13.57 5.57 -14.74
C PHE A 214 14.00 6.64 -13.73
N TRP A 215 14.18 7.89 -14.18
CA TRP A 215 14.55 9.01 -13.31
C TRP A 215 13.48 9.31 -12.27
N VAL A 216 12.21 9.29 -12.69
CA VAL A 216 11.07 9.51 -11.78
C VAL A 216 11.03 8.43 -10.71
N VAL A 217 11.25 7.18 -11.11
CA VAL A 217 11.33 6.03 -10.21
C VAL A 217 12.41 6.24 -9.16
N ILE A 218 13.65 6.55 -9.56
CA ILE A 218 14.77 6.80 -8.64
C ILE A 218 14.42 7.89 -7.63
N VAL A 219 13.94 9.04 -8.10
CA VAL A 219 13.60 10.18 -7.23
C VAL A 219 12.51 9.79 -6.22
N SER A 220 11.48 9.07 -6.67
CA SER A 220 10.41 8.58 -5.81
C SER A 220 10.93 7.64 -4.72
N THR A 221 11.75 6.65 -5.10
CA THR A 221 12.32 5.69 -4.16
C THR A 221 13.21 6.39 -3.13
N LEU A 222 14.09 7.30 -3.56
CA LEU A 222 14.97 8.05 -2.68
C LEU A 222 14.19 8.92 -1.68
N LEU A 223 13.11 9.56 -2.14
CA LEU A 223 12.23 10.34 -1.27
C LEU A 223 11.61 9.46 -0.17
N SER A 224 10.98 8.34 -0.54
CA SER A 224 10.38 7.41 0.43
C SER A 224 11.40 6.79 1.39
N LEU A 225 12.59 6.42 0.89
CA LEU A 225 13.68 5.94 1.73
C LEU A 225 14.19 7.01 2.70
N THR A 226 14.29 8.26 2.27
CA THR A 226 14.70 9.38 3.13
C THR A 226 13.69 9.60 4.26
N ILE A 227 12.39 9.58 3.93
CA ILE A 227 11.31 9.71 4.93
C ILE A 227 11.38 8.56 5.95
N LEU A 228 11.52 7.31 5.48
CA LEU A 228 11.65 6.13 6.35
C LEU A 228 12.90 6.17 7.22
N THR A 229 14.04 6.52 6.63
CA THR A 229 15.33 6.61 7.34
C THR A 229 15.25 7.65 8.45
N PHE A 230 14.68 8.82 8.16
CA PHE A 230 14.48 9.86 9.16
C PHE A 230 13.56 9.39 10.30
N ASP A 231 12.49 8.66 9.99
CA ASP A 231 11.62 8.04 11.01
C ASP A 231 12.40 7.07 11.91
N PHE A 232 13.19 6.16 11.33
CA PHE A 232 13.97 5.21 12.10
C PHE A 232 15.03 5.89 12.99
N ILE A 233 15.74 6.90 12.48
CA ILE A 233 16.71 7.68 13.24
C ILE A 233 16.01 8.38 14.42
N LYS A 234 14.85 8.99 14.18
CA LYS A 234 14.09 9.70 15.21
C LYS A 234 13.59 8.78 16.32
N ASN A 235 13.20 7.55 15.97
CA ASN A 235 12.70 6.58 16.94
C ASN A 235 13.81 5.87 17.72
N ARG A 236 15.04 5.77 17.20
CA ARG A 236 16.20 5.27 17.97
C ARG A 236 16.64 6.21 19.09
N LYS A 237 16.32 7.50 18.99
CA LYS A 237 16.69 8.53 19.99
C LYS A 237 15.68 8.67 21.14
N LYS A 238 14.63 7.84 21.17
CA LYS A 238 13.61 7.79 22.22
C LYS A 238 13.71 6.45 22.94
#